data_AF-A0A7J3U743-F1
#
_entry.id   AF-A0A7J3U743-F1
#
_cell.length_a   1.000
_cell.length_b   1.000
_cell.length_c   1.000
_cell.angle_alpha   90.00
_cell.angle_beta   90.00
_cell.angle_gamma   90.00
#
_symmetry.space_group_name_H-M   'P 1'
#
loop_
_entity.id
_entity.type
_entity.pdbx_description
1 polymer ?
#
loop_
_entity_poly.entity_id
_entity_poly.type
_entity_poly.pdbx_seq_one_letter_code
_entity_poly.pdbx_strand_id
1 'polypeptide(L)'
;MMHDKNRLLVAVSLIVMGVAGRIYLRGLLPNTPHIYMTINGIAQPVFMMDMFFVVAAVSLFSGILLGGYYSLIVPMCVMLITDMYYGNTYILLFTWSGFVMIGLMGYLNGAGLSFNAKSVAKIAGMGIGSVLVYDIWTNFGSWLGWYPHTLNGLATCFSLAIPFTLWHLLSTAAAVTALAVPALYIKENARHISIKPFEHHSTITASVFLAFLGLLSIL
;
A
#
# COMPACT_ATOMS: atom_id res chain seq x y z
N MET A 1 11.67 -22.61 12.38
CA MET A 1 12.38 -21.69 11.47
C MET A 1 11.92 -21.88 10.03
N MET A 2 11.23 -20.92 9.43
CA MET A 2 11.09 -20.86 7.97
C MET A 2 12.51 -20.69 7.41
N HIS A 3 12.95 -21.60 6.54
CA HIS A 3 14.26 -21.47 5.92
C HIS A 3 14.25 -20.22 5.01
N ASP A 4 15.34 -19.45 4.94
CA ASP A 4 15.35 -18.17 4.18
C ASP A 4 14.90 -18.34 2.72
N LYS A 5 15.12 -19.52 2.12
CA LYS A 5 14.58 -19.90 0.80
C LYS A 5 13.06 -19.84 0.71
N ASN A 6 12.33 -20.24 1.75
CA ASN A 6 10.86 -20.22 1.74
C ASN A 6 10.32 -18.80 1.89
N ARG A 7 10.99 -17.94 2.69
CA ARG A 7 10.64 -16.52 2.81
C ARG A 7 10.82 -15.80 1.47
N LEU A 8 11.94 -16.05 0.80
CA LEU A 8 12.23 -15.51 -0.52
C LEU A 8 11.19 -15.98 -1.56
N LEU A 9 10.84 -17.27 -1.56
CA LEU A 9 9.85 -17.80 -2.50
C LEU A 9 8.48 -17.12 -2.32
N VAL A 10 8.01 -16.97 -1.09
CA VAL A 10 6.75 -16.25 -0.81
C VAL A 10 6.86 -14.78 -1.20
N ALA A 11 8.00 -14.12 -0.98
CA ALA A 11 8.23 -12.75 -1.42
C ALA A 11 8.15 -12.60 -2.94
N VAL A 12 8.81 -13.49 -3.69
CA VAL A 12 8.76 -13.51 -5.15
C VAL A 12 7.34 -13.75 -5.64
N SER A 13 6.61 -14.70 -5.05
CA SER A 13 5.21 -14.93 -5.39
C SER A 13 4.34 -13.69 -5.15
N LEU A 14 4.53 -12.99 -4.03
CA LEU A 14 3.83 -11.74 -3.74
C LEU A 14 4.17 -10.64 -4.76
N ILE A 15 5.43 -10.50 -5.16
CA ILE A 15 5.84 -9.53 -6.19
C ILE A 15 5.19 -9.86 -7.53
N VAL A 16 5.26 -11.12 -7.96
CA VAL A 16 4.66 -11.57 -9.23
C VAL A 16 3.15 -11.34 -9.23
N MET A 17 2.45 -11.73 -8.16
CA MET A 17 1.02 -11.50 -8.01
C MET A 17 0.67 -10.01 -7.99
N GLY A 18 1.46 -9.18 -7.31
CA GLY A 18 1.27 -7.73 -7.26
C GLY A 18 1.43 -7.07 -8.62
N VAL A 19 2.51 -7.41 -9.35
CA VAL A 19 2.78 -6.90 -10.69
C VAL A 19 1.71 -7.37 -11.68
N ALA A 20 1.47 -8.67 -11.75
CA ALA A 20 0.47 -9.25 -12.65
C ALA A 20 -0.93 -8.74 -12.33
N GLY A 21 -1.28 -8.64 -11.04
CA GLY A 21 -2.55 -8.10 -10.58
C GLY A 21 -2.73 -6.64 -11.03
N ARG A 22 -1.74 -5.78 -10.79
CA ARG A 22 -1.79 -4.37 -11.21
C ARG A 22 -1.89 -4.20 -12.74
N ILE A 23 -1.25 -5.08 -13.52
CA ILE A 23 -1.23 -4.98 -14.99
C ILE A 23 -2.50 -5.57 -15.62
N TYR A 24 -2.86 -6.80 -15.27
CA TYR A 24 -3.89 -7.57 -15.98
C TYR A 24 -5.30 -7.37 -15.40
N LEU A 25 -5.45 -7.15 -14.08
CA LEU A 25 -6.79 -6.97 -13.49
C LEU A 25 -7.41 -5.61 -13.84
N ARG A 26 -6.61 -4.66 -14.34
CA ARG A 26 -7.12 -3.37 -14.82
C ARG A 26 -8.17 -3.53 -15.93
N GLY A 27 -8.02 -4.55 -16.79
CA GLY A 27 -8.99 -4.85 -17.85
C GLY A 27 -10.34 -5.38 -17.35
N LEU A 28 -10.44 -5.76 -16.06
CA LEU A 28 -11.70 -6.15 -15.42
C LEU A 28 -12.45 -4.95 -14.83
N LEU A 29 -11.80 -3.80 -14.68
CA LEU A 29 -12.50 -2.59 -14.26
C LEU A 29 -13.41 -2.09 -15.39
N PRO A 30 -14.59 -1.54 -15.05
CA PRO A 30 -15.42 -0.87 -16.03
C PRO A 30 -14.60 0.22 -16.75
N ASN A 31 -14.77 0.32 -18.07
CA ASN A 31 -14.19 1.39 -18.88
C ASN A 31 -14.67 2.75 -18.35
N THR A 32 -13.82 3.79 -18.50
CA THR A 32 -13.90 5.18 -17.99
C THR A 32 -15.03 5.49 -16.99
N PRO A 33 -14.74 6.03 -15.79
CA PRO A 33 -15.78 6.32 -14.80
C PRO A 33 -16.94 7.09 -15.41
N HIS A 34 -18.09 6.44 -15.56
CA HIS A 34 -19.32 7.07 -16.06
C HIS A 34 -20.00 7.91 -14.97
N ILE A 35 -19.52 7.79 -13.73
CA ILE A 35 -20.08 8.44 -12.54
C ILE A 35 -19.06 9.44 -12.02
N TYR A 36 -19.44 10.71 -12.07
CA TYR A 36 -18.65 11.83 -11.57
C TYR A 36 -19.37 12.50 -10.41
N MET A 37 -18.59 13.03 -9.47
CA MET A 37 -19.05 13.88 -8.39
C MET A 37 -18.37 15.25 -8.55
N THR A 38 -19.16 16.32 -8.57
CA THR A 38 -18.61 17.68 -8.62
C THR A 38 -18.29 18.15 -7.21
N ILE A 39 -17.04 18.47 -6.95
CA ILE A 39 -16.55 19.02 -5.69
C ILE A 39 -15.88 20.36 -5.99
N ASN A 40 -16.34 21.45 -5.35
CA ASN A 40 -15.82 22.81 -5.58
C ASN A 40 -15.79 23.22 -7.08
N GLY A 41 -16.81 22.81 -7.85
CA GLY A 41 -16.90 23.10 -9.29
C GLY A 41 -16.01 22.22 -10.19
N ILE A 42 -15.28 21.27 -9.63
CA ILE A 42 -14.41 20.34 -10.37
C ILE A 42 -15.03 18.94 -10.36
N ALA A 43 -15.24 18.36 -11.54
CA ALA A 43 -15.75 17.01 -11.69
C ALA A 43 -14.65 15.99 -11.36
N GLN A 44 -14.87 15.19 -10.32
CA GLN A 44 -13.99 14.10 -9.92
C GLN A 44 -14.65 12.75 -10.24
N PRO A 45 -13.90 11.77 -10.76
CA PRO A 45 -14.44 10.44 -10.99
C PRO A 45 -14.70 9.75 -9.64
N VAL A 46 -15.88 9.14 -9.49
CA VAL A 46 -16.22 8.39 -8.27
C VAL A 46 -15.47 7.06 -8.20
N PHE A 47 -15.26 6.42 -9.35
CA PHE A 47 -14.51 5.18 -9.47
C PHE A 47 -13.20 5.45 -10.19
N MET A 48 -12.07 5.19 -9.54
CA MET A 48 -10.78 5.40 -10.18
C MET A 48 -10.30 4.11 -10.86
N MET A 49 -9.72 4.26 -12.07
CA MET A 49 -9.20 3.16 -12.90
C MET A 49 -7.79 2.71 -12.49
N ASP A 50 -7.57 2.48 -11.19
CA ASP A 50 -6.28 1.98 -10.72
C ASP A 50 -6.46 0.83 -9.72
N MET A 51 -5.49 -0.07 -9.73
CA MET A 51 -5.38 -1.28 -8.94
C MET A 51 -4.57 -1.02 -7.65
N PHE A 52 -4.59 0.19 -7.10
CA PHE A 52 -3.82 0.52 -5.89
C PHE A 52 -4.11 -0.43 -4.73
N PHE A 53 -5.34 -0.92 -4.61
CA PHE A 53 -5.71 -1.91 -3.59
C PHE A 53 -4.92 -3.23 -3.71
N VAL A 54 -4.50 -3.62 -4.92
CA VAL A 54 -3.66 -4.81 -5.15
C VAL A 54 -2.29 -4.59 -4.51
N VAL A 55 -1.69 -3.43 -4.77
CA VAL A 55 -0.39 -3.05 -4.21
C VAL A 55 -0.51 -2.89 -2.69
N ALA A 56 -1.56 -2.24 -2.19
CA ALA A 56 -1.83 -2.09 -0.76
C ALA A 56 -1.95 -3.45 -0.06
N ALA A 57 -2.72 -4.39 -0.63
CA ALA A 57 -2.87 -5.73 -0.08
C ALA A 57 -1.54 -6.49 -0.05
N VAL A 58 -0.80 -6.52 -1.16
CA VAL A 58 0.51 -7.18 -1.25
C VAL A 58 1.51 -6.56 -0.27
N SER A 59 1.50 -5.23 -0.14
CA SER A 59 2.33 -4.49 0.82
C SER A 59 2.02 -4.93 2.25
N LEU A 60 0.74 -4.86 2.64
CA LEU A 60 0.30 -5.21 4.00
C LEU A 60 0.64 -6.67 4.34
N PHE A 61 0.36 -7.60 3.42
CA PHE A 61 0.64 -9.03 3.63
C PHE A 61 2.12 -9.36 3.60
N SER A 62 2.96 -8.62 2.86
CA SER A 62 4.42 -8.78 2.95
C SER A 62 4.93 -8.52 4.37
N GLY A 63 4.40 -7.49 5.04
CA GLY A 63 4.70 -7.21 6.44
C GLY A 63 4.16 -8.28 7.39
N ILE A 64 2.91 -8.70 7.21
CA ILE A 64 2.25 -9.69 8.09
C ILE A 64 2.88 -11.08 8.00
N LEU A 65 3.23 -11.52 6.78
CA LEU A 65 3.67 -12.89 6.49
C LEU A 65 5.18 -13.07 6.51
N LEU A 66 5.95 -12.09 6.01
CA LEU A 66 7.40 -12.21 5.86
C LEU A 66 8.16 -11.44 6.93
N GLY A 67 7.65 -10.27 7.29
CA GLY A 67 8.26 -9.34 8.24
C GLY A 67 9.62 -8.80 7.80
N GLY A 68 10.13 -7.83 8.57
CA GLY A 68 11.47 -7.28 8.38
C GLY A 68 11.68 -6.67 7.00
N TYR A 69 12.82 -6.91 6.35
CA TYR A 69 13.20 -6.20 5.13
C TYR A 69 12.24 -6.49 3.96
N TYR A 70 11.56 -7.63 3.96
CA TYR A 70 10.56 -7.96 2.94
C TYR A 70 9.33 -7.04 2.98
N SER A 71 9.02 -6.44 4.13
CA SER A 71 7.95 -5.44 4.24
C SER A 71 8.22 -4.15 3.46
N LEU A 72 9.49 -3.92 3.09
CA LEU A 72 9.94 -2.82 2.24
C LEU A 72 10.24 -3.29 0.81
N ILE A 73 10.98 -4.40 0.66
CA ILE A 73 11.43 -4.87 -0.66
C ILE A 73 10.24 -5.22 -1.56
N VAL A 74 9.23 -5.91 -1.02
CA VAL A 74 8.08 -6.34 -1.82
C VAL A 74 7.31 -5.14 -2.41
N PRO A 75 6.83 -4.15 -1.63
CA PRO A 75 6.18 -2.98 -2.20
C PRO A 75 7.06 -2.22 -3.19
N MET A 76 8.35 -2.03 -2.87
CA MET A 76 9.29 -1.33 -3.74
C MET A 76 9.47 -2.02 -5.09
N CYS A 77 9.64 -3.36 -5.10
CA CYS A 77 9.78 -4.11 -6.34
C CYS A 77 8.50 -4.07 -7.18
N VAL A 78 7.31 -4.19 -6.56
CA VAL A 78 6.04 -4.09 -7.28
C VAL A 78 5.91 -2.73 -7.95
N MET A 79 6.14 -1.65 -7.19
CA MET A 79 6.06 -0.28 -7.72
C MET A 79 7.09 -0.02 -8.81
N LEU A 80 8.37 -0.37 -8.59
CA LEU A 80 9.43 -0.20 -9.59
C LEU A 80 9.07 -0.87 -10.92
N ILE A 81 8.68 -2.14 -10.90
CA ILE A 81 8.38 -2.90 -12.13
C ILE A 81 7.16 -2.32 -12.85
N THR A 82 6.13 -1.96 -12.09
CA THR A 82 4.87 -1.49 -12.69
C THR A 82 4.95 -0.03 -13.14
N ASP A 83 5.76 0.80 -12.50
CA ASP A 83 6.03 2.16 -12.94
C ASP A 83 6.95 2.20 -14.16
N MET A 84 7.86 1.23 -14.33
CA MET A 84 8.59 1.05 -15.59
C MET A 84 7.65 0.71 -16.76
N TYR A 85 6.52 0.06 -16.48
CA TYR A 85 5.52 -0.30 -17.49
C TYR A 85 4.58 0.87 -17.83
N TYR A 86 4.10 1.62 -16.82
CA TYR A 86 3.13 2.70 -17.00
C TYR A 86 3.74 4.10 -17.14
N GLY A 87 4.99 4.27 -16.71
CA GLY A 87 5.59 5.58 -16.43
C GLY A 87 5.12 6.13 -15.08
N ASN A 88 5.93 7.00 -14.48
CA ASN A 88 5.57 7.75 -13.28
C ASN A 88 6.08 9.19 -13.40
N THR A 89 5.53 10.08 -12.58
CA THR A 89 5.89 11.50 -12.48
C THR A 89 6.62 11.77 -11.17
N TYR A 90 6.88 13.04 -10.87
CA TYR A 90 7.56 13.50 -9.65
C TYR A 90 6.96 12.98 -8.33
N ILE A 91 5.69 12.54 -8.32
CA ILE A 91 5.03 11.96 -7.15
C ILE A 91 5.54 10.55 -6.78
N LEU A 92 6.44 9.97 -7.57
CA LEU A 92 6.90 8.59 -7.41
C LEU A 92 7.35 8.29 -5.98
N LEU A 93 8.14 9.18 -5.36
CA LEU A 93 8.71 8.92 -4.05
C LEU A 93 7.65 8.93 -2.96
N PHE A 94 6.60 9.74 -3.10
CA PHE A 94 5.45 9.73 -2.19
C PHE A 94 4.65 8.43 -2.32
N THR A 95 4.40 7.97 -3.54
CA THR A 95 3.68 6.70 -3.75
C THR A 95 4.47 5.49 -3.26
N TRP A 96 5.79 5.43 -3.54
CA TRP A 96 6.66 4.34 -3.13
C TRP A 96 6.81 4.30 -1.60
N SER A 97 7.11 5.44 -0.98
CA SER A 97 7.19 5.54 0.48
C SER A 97 5.86 5.23 1.14
N GLY A 98 4.74 5.67 0.57
CA GLY A 98 3.40 5.34 1.04
C GLY A 98 3.18 3.82 1.10
N PHE A 99 3.45 3.09 0.01
CA PHE A 99 3.26 1.63 0.00
C PHE A 99 4.21 0.91 0.96
N VAL A 100 5.43 1.43 1.13
CA VAL A 100 6.36 0.95 2.16
C VAL A 100 5.79 1.19 3.56
N MET A 101 5.13 2.32 3.83
CA MET A 101 4.45 2.55 5.12
C MET A 101 3.33 1.52 5.37
N ILE A 102 2.56 1.16 4.35
CA ILE A 102 1.55 0.08 4.45
C ILE A 102 2.22 -1.25 4.85
N GLY A 103 3.32 -1.61 4.19
CA GLY A 103 4.08 -2.81 4.52
C GLY A 103 4.65 -2.78 5.94
N LEU A 104 5.18 -1.64 6.36
CA LEU A 104 5.70 -1.42 7.71
C LEU A 104 4.59 -1.57 8.77
N MET A 105 3.40 -1.03 8.53
CA MET A 105 2.24 -1.21 9.43
C MET A 105 1.85 -2.68 9.55
N GLY A 106 1.89 -3.43 8.44
CA GLY A 106 1.71 -4.89 8.41
C GLY A 106 2.72 -5.62 9.28
N TYR A 107 4.00 -5.24 9.18
CA TYR A 107 5.10 -5.82 9.94
C TYR A 107 4.96 -5.54 11.45
N LEU A 108 4.77 -4.28 11.84
CA LEU A 108 4.73 -3.88 13.25
C LEU A 108 3.52 -4.46 13.99
N ASN A 109 2.39 -4.63 13.31
CA ASN A 109 1.15 -5.11 13.93
C ASN A 109 0.86 -6.60 13.71
N GLY A 110 1.69 -7.27 12.89
CA GLY A 110 1.47 -8.63 12.45
C GLY A 110 1.82 -9.70 13.49
N ALA A 111 2.74 -9.45 14.42
CA ALA A 111 3.33 -10.50 15.27
C ALA A 111 2.31 -11.30 16.12
N GLY A 112 1.22 -10.67 16.56
CA GLY A 112 0.20 -11.29 17.42
C GLY A 112 -1.03 -11.85 16.69
N LEU A 113 -0.99 -11.98 15.36
CA LEU A 113 -2.12 -12.50 14.58
C LEU A 113 -2.14 -14.04 14.57
N SER A 114 -3.32 -14.63 14.80
CA SER A 114 -3.59 -16.06 14.82
C SER A 114 -4.84 -16.41 14.01
N PHE A 115 -5.08 -17.69 13.71
CA PHE A 115 -6.20 -18.10 12.85
C PHE A 115 -7.54 -18.01 13.59
N ASN A 116 -8.10 -16.81 13.69
CA ASN A 116 -9.39 -16.55 14.30
C ASN A 116 -10.04 -15.27 13.73
N ALA A 117 -11.34 -15.13 13.98
CA ALA A 117 -12.14 -13.99 13.53
C ALA A 117 -11.61 -12.64 14.05
N LYS A 118 -11.03 -12.59 15.25
CA LYS A 118 -10.45 -11.36 15.81
C LYS A 118 -9.27 -10.87 14.97
N SER A 119 -8.43 -11.78 14.50
CA SER A 119 -7.28 -11.44 13.65
C SER A 119 -7.74 -11.02 12.25
N VAL A 120 -8.81 -11.61 11.71
CA VAL A 120 -9.43 -11.16 10.46
C VAL A 120 -9.93 -9.72 10.59
N ALA A 121 -10.68 -9.42 11.65
CA ALA A 121 -11.16 -8.06 11.93
C ALA A 121 -10.00 -7.06 12.13
N LYS A 122 -8.92 -7.48 12.79
CA LYS A 122 -7.71 -6.68 12.94
C LYS A 122 -7.03 -6.40 11.60
N ILE A 123 -6.92 -7.39 10.71
CA ILE A 123 -6.38 -7.19 9.35
C ILE A 123 -7.24 -6.22 8.55
N ALA A 124 -8.57 -6.33 8.63
CA ALA A 124 -9.48 -5.39 7.98
C ALA A 124 -9.26 -3.96 8.48
N GLY A 125 -9.18 -3.77 9.80
CA GLY A 125 -8.86 -2.47 10.42
C GLY A 125 -7.48 -1.95 10.03
N MET A 126 -6.48 -2.83 9.94
CA MET A 126 -5.14 -2.47 9.43
C MET A 126 -5.19 -2.02 7.97
N GLY A 127 -5.99 -2.67 7.13
CA GLY A 127 -6.23 -2.24 5.74
C GLY A 127 -6.77 -0.81 5.67
N ILE A 128 -7.83 -0.52 6.43
CA ILE A 128 -8.41 0.83 6.52
C ILE A 128 -7.37 1.85 7.00
N GLY A 129 -6.72 1.58 8.14
CA GLY A 129 -5.78 2.52 8.74
C GLY A 129 -4.56 2.78 7.85
N SER A 130 -4.03 1.75 7.21
CA SER A 130 -2.86 1.87 6.34
C SER A 130 -3.14 2.62 5.04
N VAL A 131 -4.33 2.43 4.46
CA VAL A 131 -4.77 3.22 3.29
C VAL A 131 -4.99 4.69 3.66
N LEU A 132 -5.59 4.99 4.82
CA LEU A 132 -5.72 6.38 5.26
C LEU A 132 -4.37 7.07 5.41
N VAL A 133 -3.39 6.39 6.00
CA VAL A 133 -2.02 6.92 6.11
C VAL A 133 -1.42 7.16 4.72
N TYR A 134 -1.57 6.18 3.81
CA TYR A 134 -1.08 6.29 2.44
C TYR A 134 -1.71 7.47 1.68
N ASP A 135 -3.03 7.61 1.73
CA ASP A 135 -3.75 8.63 0.99
C ASP A 135 -3.45 10.03 1.54
N ILE A 136 -3.38 10.19 2.86
CA ILE A 136 -2.98 11.45 3.48
C ILE A 136 -1.57 11.83 3.05
N TRP A 137 -0.64 10.87 3.08
CA TRP A 137 0.76 11.08 2.71
C TRP A 137 0.93 11.45 1.23
N THR A 138 0.31 10.70 0.33
CA THR A 138 0.43 10.92 -1.11
C THR A 138 -0.32 12.17 -1.56
N ASN A 139 -1.45 12.49 -0.93
CA ASN A 139 -2.15 13.74 -1.20
C ASN A 139 -1.41 14.96 -0.64
N PHE A 140 -0.70 14.82 0.48
CA PHE A 140 0.22 15.84 0.95
C PHE A 140 1.36 16.08 -0.06
N GLY A 141 1.95 15.02 -0.62
CA GLY A 141 2.91 15.15 -1.72
C GLY A 141 2.33 15.84 -2.95
N SER A 142 1.08 15.54 -3.29
CA SER A 142 0.37 16.18 -4.40
C SER A 142 0.15 17.66 -4.17
N TRP A 143 -0.21 18.06 -2.94
CA TRP A 143 -0.33 19.46 -2.55
C TRP A 143 1.01 20.20 -2.70
N LEU A 144 2.11 19.61 -2.22
CA LEU A 144 3.43 20.20 -2.36
C LEU A 144 3.84 20.36 -3.84
N GLY A 145 3.51 19.39 -4.69
CA GLY A 145 3.94 19.37 -6.08
C GLY A 145 3.12 20.23 -7.04
N TRP A 146 1.80 20.37 -6.83
CA TRP A 146 0.91 20.91 -7.86
C TRP A 146 -0.07 21.99 -7.39
N TYR A 147 -0.23 22.21 -6.09
CA TYR A 147 -1.22 23.15 -5.56
C TYR A 147 -0.53 24.39 -4.96
N PRO A 148 -1.23 25.54 -4.91
CA PRO A 148 -0.72 26.69 -4.18
C PRO A 148 -0.48 26.34 -2.70
N HIS A 149 0.68 26.74 -2.18
CA HIS A 149 1.09 26.51 -0.79
C HIS A 149 0.37 27.46 0.18
N THR A 150 -0.95 27.44 0.14
CA THR A 150 -1.86 28.17 1.03
C THR A 150 -2.83 27.19 1.69
N LEU A 151 -3.45 27.59 2.80
CA LEU A 151 -4.47 26.77 3.47
C LEU A 151 -5.65 26.43 2.54
N ASN A 152 -6.01 27.34 1.63
CA ASN A 152 -7.08 27.09 0.66
C ASN A 152 -6.64 26.07 -0.41
N GLY A 153 -5.39 26.15 -0.88
CA GLY A 153 -4.82 25.15 -1.78
C GLY A 153 -4.77 23.75 -1.15
N LEU A 154 -4.39 23.67 0.13
CA LEU A 154 -4.41 22.42 0.91
C LEU A 154 -5.83 21.87 1.03
N ALA A 155 -6.79 22.69 1.46
CA ALA A 155 -8.19 22.28 1.60
C ALA A 155 -8.79 21.81 0.27
N THR A 156 -8.45 22.48 -0.83
CA THR A 156 -8.89 22.08 -2.17
C THR A 156 -8.28 20.73 -2.56
N CYS A 157 -6.97 20.55 -2.40
CA CYS A 157 -6.30 19.28 -2.71
C CYS A 157 -6.92 18.10 -1.93
N PHE A 158 -7.16 18.26 -0.64
CA PHE A 158 -7.79 17.21 0.19
C PHE A 158 -9.26 16.99 -0.14
N SER A 159 -10.02 18.03 -0.49
CA SER A 159 -11.42 17.89 -0.88
C SER A 159 -11.58 17.10 -2.19
N LEU A 160 -10.71 17.35 -3.16
CA LEU A 160 -10.74 16.66 -4.46
C LEU A 160 -10.26 15.20 -4.37
N ALA A 161 -9.47 14.86 -3.35
CA ALA A 161 -8.99 13.49 -3.13
C ALA A 161 -10.05 12.55 -2.50
N ILE A 162 -11.16 13.09 -1.97
CA ILE A 162 -12.17 12.29 -1.25
C ILE A 162 -12.70 11.11 -2.08
N PRO A 163 -13.10 11.27 -3.37
CA PRO A 163 -13.61 10.15 -4.16
C PRO A 163 -12.57 9.03 -4.33
N PHE A 164 -11.31 9.41 -4.56
CA PHE A 164 -10.20 8.47 -4.64
C PHE A 164 -10.04 7.68 -3.34
N THR A 165 -9.98 8.37 -2.20
CA THR A 165 -9.80 7.74 -0.90
C THR A 165 -10.93 6.80 -0.54
N LEU A 166 -12.18 7.16 -0.83
CA LEU A 166 -13.33 6.28 -0.59
C LEU A 166 -13.22 4.99 -1.39
N TRP A 167 -12.86 5.07 -2.68
CA TRP A 167 -12.68 3.90 -3.52
C TRP A 167 -11.50 3.04 -3.07
N HIS A 168 -10.36 3.67 -2.76
CA HIS A 168 -9.16 2.98 -2.30
C HIS A 168 -9.40 2.26 -0.96
N LEU A 169 -10.12 2.89 -0.04
CA LEU A 169 -10.54 2.28 1.23
C LEU A 169 -11.44 1.07 1.02
N LEU A 170 -12.52 1.23 0.24
CA LEU A 170 -13.50 0.17 0.03
C LEU A 170 -12.85 -1.06 -0.65
N SER A 171 -12.13 -0.82 -1.74
CA SER A 171 -11.48 -1.89 -2.50
C SER A 171 -10.39 -2.60 -1.69
N THR A 172 -9.57 -1.86 -0.93
CA THR A 172 -8.53 -2.45 -0.09
C THR A 172 -9.11 -3.20 1.09
N ALA A 173 -10.08 -2.61 1.82
CA ALA A 173 -10.72 -3.28 2.95
C ALA A 173 -11.39 -4.59 2.51
N ALA A 174 -12.08 -4.59 1.37
CA ALA A 174 -12.66 -5.81 0.81
C ALA A 174 -11.58 -6.85 0.46
N ALA A 175 -10.54 -6.45 -0.28
CA ALA A 175 -9.48 -7.35 -0.73
C ALA A 175 -8.68 -7.94 0.43
N VAL A 176 -8.21 -7.11 1.38
CA VAL A 176 -7.45 -7.59 2.54
C VAL A 176 -8.28 -8.45 3.48
N THR A 177 -9.58 -8.17 3.62
CA THR A 177 -10.47 -9.02 4.42
C THR A 177 -10.68 -10.39 3.76
N ALA A 178 -10.92 -10.42 2.45
CA ALA A 178 -11.06 -11.67 1.70
C ALA A 178 -9.78 -12.52 1.76
N LEU A 179 -8.61 -11.88 1.68
CA LEU A 179 -7.31 -12.54 1.74
C LEU A 179 -6.84 -12.84 3.17
N ALA A 180 -7.50 -12.30 4.21
CA ALA A 180 -7.07 -12.46 5.59
C ALA A 180 -7.09 -13.94 6.03
N VAL A 181 -8.13 -14.69 5.68
CA VAL A 181 -8.26 -16.11 6.06
C VAL A 181 -7.14 -16.97 5.48
N PRO A 182 -6.91 -17.00 4.14
CA PRO A 182 -5.80 -17.78 3.61
C PRO A 182 -4.43 -17.28 4.10
N ALA A 183 -4.24 -15.97 4.28
CA ALA A 183 -3.00 -15.42 4.83
C ALA A 183 -2.74 -15.88 6.27
N LEU A 184 -3.75 -15.85 7.14
CA LEU A 184 -3.64 -16.33 8.52
C LEU A 184 -3.38 -17.83 8.57
N TYR A 185 -4.03 -18.62 7.71
CA TYR A 185 -3.77 -20.05 7.59
C TYR A 185 -2.31 -20.32 7.20
N ILE A 186 -1.79 -19.61 6.19
CA ILE A 186 -0.37 -19.71 5.82
C ILE A 186 0.53 -19.30 6.99
N LYS A 187 0.20 -18.22 7.69
CA LYS A 187 0.99 -17.71 8.82
C LYS A 187 1.09 -18.69 9.98
N GLU A 188 -0.01 -19.36 10.33
CA GLU A 188 -0.05 -20.31 11.43
C GLU A 188 0.70 -21.60 11.11
N ASN A 189 0.62 -22.06 9.86
CA ASN A 189 1.36 -23.23 9.37
C ASN A 189 2.83 -22.90 9.01
N ALA A 190 3.14 -21.63 8.80
CA ALA A 190 4.50 -21.18 8.59
C ALA A 190 5.28 -21.26 9.90
N ARG A 191 6.42 -21.96 9.85
CA ARG A 191 7.35 -22.05 10.99
C ARG A 191 7.73 -20.64 11.47
N HIS A 192 7.76 -20.43 12.80
CA HIS A 192 8.20 -19.18 13.43
C HIS A 192 9.39 -18.54 12.69
N ILE A 193 9.15 -17.30 12.24
CA ILE A 193 10.14 -16.45 11.61
C ILE A 193 10.91 -15.76 12.72
N SER A 194 12.23 -15.97 12.75
CA SER A 194 13.12 -15.21 13.61
C SER A 194 13.57 -13.98 12.83
N ILE A 195 13.07 -12.81 13.21
CA ILE A 195 13.53 -11.54 12.65
C ILE A 195 14.77 -11.10 13.41
N LYS A 196 15.87 -10.89 12.71
CA LYS A 196 17.12 -10.43 13.32
C LYS A 196 16.99 -8.96 13.76
N PRO A 197 17.65 -8.52 14.84
CA PRO A 197 17.63 -7.12 15.26
C PRO A 197 18.04 -6.15 14.13
N PHE A 198 19.07 -6.53 13.35
CA PHE A 198 19.51 -5.75 12.19
C PHE A 198 18.40 -5.55 11.15
N GLU A 199 17.63 -6.61 10.87
CA GLU A 199 16.52 -6.58 9.91
C GLU A 199 15.40 -5.64 10.38
N HIS A 200 15.09 -5.64 11.68
CA HIS A 200 14.12 -4.71 12.26
C HIS A 200 14.53 -3.24 12.09
N HIS A 201 15.73 -2.88 12.57
CA HIS A 201 16.21 -1.49 12.53
C HIS A 201 16.37 -1.00 11.09
N SER A 202 16.95 -1.81 10.21
CA SER A 202 17.15 -1.44 8.80
C SER A 202 15.83 -1.14 8.10
N THR A 203 14.78 -1.93 8.38
CA THR A 203 13.46 -1.74 7.78
C THR A 203 12.85 -0.41 8.18
N ILE A 204 12.88 -0.08 9.48
CA ILE A 204 12.33 1.19 9.99
C ILE A 204 13.13 2.37 9.44
N THR A 205 14.46 2.33 9.57
CA THR A 205 15.33 3.42 9.10
C THR A 205 15.19 3.65 7.60
N ALA A 206 15.17 2.60 6.79
CA ALA A 206 15.01 2.72 5.34
C ALA A 206 13.63 3.26 4.95
N SER A 207 12.57 2.89 5.67
CA SER A 207 11.22 3.43 5.44
C SER A 207 11.16 4.93 5.74
N VAL A 208 11.75 5.36 6.86
CA VAL A 208 11.82 6.78 7.24
C VAL A 208 12.69 7.56 6.24
N PHE A 209 13.84 7.01 5.85
CA PHE A 209 14.72 7.61 4.87
C PHE A 209 14.03 7.79 3.51
N LEU A 210 13.28 6.79 3.04
CA LEU A 210 12.54 6.87 1.78
C LEU A 210 11.43 7.94 1.84
N ALA A 211 10.72 8.05 2.96
CA ALA A 211 9.74 9.13 3.17
C ALA A 211 10.40 10.52 3.17
N PHE A 212 11.57 10.65 3.80
CA PHE A 212 12.34 11.88 3.80
C PHE A 212 12.85 12.27 2.41
N LEU A 213 13.32 11.30 1.61
CA LEU A 213 13.66 11.53 0.20
C LEU A 213 12.46 12.05 -0.60
N GLY A 214 11.25 11.57 -0.31
CA GLY A 214 10.02 12.12 -0.87
C GLY A 214 9.88 13.61 -0.63
N LEU A 215 10.04 14.05 0.62
CA LEU A 215 9.98 15.48 0.97
C LEU A 215 11.06 16.30 0.26
N LEU A 216 12.30 15.79 0.20
CA LEU A 216 13.40 16.48 -0.48
C LEU A 216 13.21 16.59 -1.99
N SER A 217 12.48 15.68 -2.62
CA SER A 217 12.32 15.70 -4.08
C SER A 217 11.42 16.81 -4.62
N ILE A 218 10.64 17.46 -3.75
CA ILE A 218 9.72 18.55 -4.12
C ILE A 218 10.22 19.92 -3.62
N LEU A 219 11.30 19.95 -2.82
CA LEU A 219 11.99 21.17 -2.40
C LEU A 219 13.04 21.59 -3.44
#